data_AF-A0A6G9CZP4-F1
#
_entry.id   AF-A0A6G9CZP4-F1
#
_cell.length_a   1.000
_cell.length_b   1.000
_cell.length_c   1.000
_cell.angle_alpha   90.00
_cell.angle_beta   90.00
_cell.angle_gamma   90.00
#
_symmetry.space_group_name_H-M   'P 1'
#
loop_
_entity.id
_entity.type
_entity.pdbx_description
1 polymer ?
#
loop_
_entity_poly.entity_id
_entity_poly.type
_entity_poly.pdbx_seq_one_letter_code
_entity_poly.pdbx_strand_id
1 'polypeptide(L)' 'MLEAFATTGSGDVLCRIAAASHEDLQATLLELNRSGIATRSTSVMVLSVVVPLRSMPLLQTLQSEQTTKAPAYRRGGQSR' A
#
# COMPACT_ATOMS: atom_id res chain seq x y z
N MET A 1 -6.20 6.38 12.59
CA MET A 1 -5.38 6.07 11.40
C MET A 1 -5.45 4.57 11.17
N LEU A 2 -5.66 4.08 9.94
CA LEU A 2 -5.64 2.63 9.72
C LEU A 2 -4.39 2.14 9.00
N GLU A 3 -3.75 2.96 8.16
CA GLU A 3 -2.47 2.62 7.54
C GLU A 3 -1.66 3.89 7.22
N ALA A 4 -0.32 3.78 7.28
CA ALA A 4 0.62 4.85 6.97
C ALA A 4 1.78 4.27 6.14
N PHE A 5 2.10 4.92 5.03
CA PHE A 5 3.18 4.48 4.15
C PHE A 5 4.13 5.63 3.89
N ALA A 6 5.43 5.41 4.11
CA ALA A 6 6.44 6.32 3.62
C ALA A 6 6.54 6.17 2.10
N THR A 7 6.56 7.29 1.39
CA THR A 7 6.63 7.33 -0.07
C THR A 7 7.79 8.19 -0.52
N THR A 8 8.40 7.83 -1.65
CA THR A 8 9.32 8.73 -2.36
C THR A 8 8.52 9.57 -3.35
N GLY A 9 8.76 10.88 -3.43
CA GLY A 9 8.09 11.77 -4.38
C GLY A 9 7.72 13.12 -3.76
N SER A 10 6.62 13.70 -4.22
CA SER A 10 6.15 15.03 -3.77
C SER A 10 5.56 15.06 -2.36
N GLY A 11 5.35 13.89 -1.74
CA GLY A 11 4.91 13.76 -0.36
C GLY A 11 5.66 12.64 0.33
N ASP A 12 5.91 12.82 1.62
CA ASP A 12 6.71 11.90 2.44
C ASP A 12 5.87 10.73 2.97
N VAL A 13 4.58 10.98 3.27
CA VAL A 13 3.69 9.99 3.90
C VAL A 13 2.32 9.98 3.23
N LEU A 14 1.86 8.78 2.87
CA LEU A 14 0.49 8.49 2.47
C LEU A 14 -0.26 7.84 3.62
N CYS A 15 -1.32 8.51 4.10
CA CYS A 15 -2.16 8.03 5.19
C CYS A 15 -3.51 7.56 4.65
N ARG A 16 -3.96 6.36 5.04
CA ARG A 16 -5.35 5.92 4.85
C ARG A 16 -6.11 6.05 6.15
N ILE A 17 -7.16 6.87 6.11
CA ILE A 17 -7.98 7.24 7.27
C ILE A 17 -9.38 6.71 7.03
N ALA A 18 -9.92 6.04 8.05
CA ALA A 18 -11.34 5.69 8.13
C ALA A 18 -11.96 6.53 9.25
N ALA A 19 -13.22 6.92 9.07
CA ALA A 19 -14.02 7.65 10.04
C ALA A 19 -15.44 7.08 10.04
N ALA A 20 -16.10 7.10 11.20
CA ALA A 20 -17.47 6.62 11.33
C ALA A 20 -18.51 7.60 10.76
N SER A 21 -18.13 8.88 10.65
CA SER A 21 -18.97 9.96 10.13
C SER A 21 -18.14 11.03 9.44
N HIS A 22 -18.82 11.94 8.72
CA HIS A 22 -18.17 13.10 8.11
C HIS A 22 -17.65 14.10 9.17
N GLU A 23 -18.37 14.27 10.27
CA GLU A 23 -17.98 15.15 11.38
C GLU A 23 -16.68 14.63 12.03
N ASP A 24 -16.61 13.33 12.32
CA ASP A 24 -15.40 12.70 12.86
C ASP A 24 -14.21 12.87 11.92
N LEU A 25 -14.45 12.75 10.62
CA LEU A 25 -13.41 12.94 9.60
C LEU A 25 -12.91 14.38 9.59
N GLN A 26 -13.81 15.35 9.63
CA GLN A 26 -13.47 16.77 9.66
C GLN A 26 -12.68 17.12 10.93
N ALA A 27 -13.11 16.63 12.08
CA ALA A 27 -12.40 16.81 13.35
C ALA A 27 -10.98 16.23 13.28
N THR A 28 -10.83 15.00 12.76
CA THR A 28 -9.52 14.34 12.58
C THR A 28 -8.60 15.15 11.66
N LEU A 29 -9.11 15.65 10.53
CA LEU A 29 -8.31 16.44 9.59
C LEU A 29 -7.86 17.78 10.19
N LEU A 30 -8.71 18.42 10.99
CA LEU A 30 -8.36 19.65 11.72
C LEU A 30 -7.29 19.40 12.77
N GLU A 31 -7.38 18.30 13.52
CA GLU A 31 -6.36 17.91 14.50
C GLU A 31 -5.01 17.65 13.83
N LEU A 32 -5.00 16.89 12.72
CA LEU A 32 -3.78 16.64 11.95
C LEU A 32 -3.15 17.93 11.44
N ASN A 33 -3.95 18.86 10.93
CA ASN A 33 -3.47 20.14 10.45
C ASN A 33 -2.85 21.00 11.57
N ARG A 34 -3.38 20.92 12.79
CA ARG A 34 -2.89 21.65 13.97
C ARG A 34 -1.70 21.00 14.67
N SER A 35 -1.48 19.70 14.44
CA SER A 35 -0.46 18.92 15.15
C SER A 35 0.99 19.40 14.91
N GLY A 36 1.24 20.12 13.81
CA GLY A 36 2.60 20.50 13.39
C GLY A 36 3.46 19.33 12.89
N ILE A 37 2.92 18.11 12.85
CA ILE A 37 3.65 16.90 12.42
C ILE A 37 3.91 16.92 10.90
N ALA A 38 3.03 17.55 10.13
CA ALA A 38 3.17 17.69 8.69
C ALA A 38 3.25 19.17 8.28
N THR A 39 4.25 19.52 7.48
CA THR A 39 4.40 20.88 6.92
C THR A 39 3.28 21.22 5.93
N ARG A 40 2.79 20.21 5.20
CA ARG A 40 1.72 20.35 4.21
C ARG A 40 0.96 19.03 4.09
N SER A 41 -0.37 19.13 3.93
CA SER A 41 -1.25 17.98 3.72
C SER A 41 -2.17 18.21 2.53
N THR A 42 -2.39 17.17 1.72
CA THR A 42 -3.47 17.11 0.73
C THR A 42 -4.39 15.95 1.12
N SER A 43 -5.69 16.22 1.27
CA SER A 43 -6.68 15.19 1.58
C SER A 43 -7.53 14.86 0.35
N VAL A 44 -7.78 13.58 0.11
CA VAL A 44 -8.60 13.08 -1.00
C VAL A 44 -9.65 12.12 -0.44
N MET A 45 -10.91 12.33 -0.80
CA MET A 45 -12.02 11.46 -0.38
C MET A 45 -12.20 10.33 -1.39
N VAL A 46 -12.15 9.09 -0.91
CA VAL A 46 -12.40 7.90 -1.73
C VAL A 46 -13.90 7.63 -1.77
N LEU A 47 -14.51 7.78 -2.96
CA LEU A 47 -15.95 7.59 -3.14
C LEU A 47 -16.33 6.14 -3.43
N SER A 48 -15.41 5.38 -4.03
CA SER A 48 -15.60 3.95 -4.31
C SER A 48 -14.25 3.24 -4.39
N VAL A 49 -14.25 1.94 -4.09
CA VAL A 49 -13.08 1.06 -4.25
C VAL A 49 -13.35 0.13 -5.42
N VAL A 50 -12.80 0.46 -6.59
CA VAL A 50 -12.96 -0.34 -7.80
C VAL A 50 -12.15 -1.64 -7.72
N VAL A 51 -10.95 -1.55 -7.15
CA VAL A 51 -10.05 -2.69 -6.96
C VAL A 51 -9.65 -2.76 -5.48
N PRO A 52 -10.07 -3.80 -4.74
CA PRO A 52 -9.67 -3.95 -3.34
C PRO A 52 -8.21 -4.35 -3.23
N LEU A 53 -7.62 -4.14 -2.06
CA LEU A 53 -6.27 -4.61 -1.74
C LEU A 53 -6.20 -6.15 -1.83
N ARG A 54 -5.18 -6.70 -2.49
CA ARG A 54 -5.04 -8.14 -2.77
C ARG A 54 -3.76 -8.77 -2.23
N SER A 55 -3.20 -8.21 -1.16
CA SER A 55 -1.97 -8.75 -0.54
C SER A 55 -2.17 -10.16 0.03
N MET A 56 -3.32 -10.46 0.66
CA MET A 56 -3.59 -11.80 1.21
C MET A 56 -3.65 -12.91 0.14
N PRO A 57 -4.37 -12.74 -0.99
CA PRO A 57 -4.30 -13.69 -2.10
C PRO A 57 -2.88 -13.97 -2.62
N LEU A 58 -2.01 -12.94 -2.69
CA LEU A 58 -0.62 -13.11 -3.09
C LEU A 58 0.19 -13.87 -2.03
N LEU A 59 -0.01 -13.61 -0.75
CA LEU A 59 0.67 -14.33 0.33
C LEU A 59 0.26 -15.81 0.38
N GLN A 60 -0.99 -16.13 0.05
CA GLN A 60 -1.48 -17.50 -0.02
C GLN A 60 -0.80 -18.33 -1.13
N THR A 61 -0.32 -17.70 -2.20
CA THR A 61 0.41 -18.44 -3.26
C THR A 61 1.78 -18.93 -2.78
N LEU A 62 2.40 -18.25 -1.80
CA LEU A 62 3.64 -18.69 -1.18
C LEU A 62 3.48 -19.95 -0.33
N GLN A 63 2.25 -20.28 0.09
CA GLN A 63 1.93 -21.47 0.88
C GLN A 63 1.59 -22.69 0.01
N SER A 64 1.42 -22.51 -1.31
CA SER A 64 1.31 -23.65 -2.24
C SER A 64 2.66 -24.38 -2.31
N GLU A 65 2.65 -25.71 -2.23
CA GLU A 65 3.88 -26.50 -2.35
C GLU A 65 4.64 -26.09 -3.62
N GLN A 66 5.87 -25.57 -3.44
CA GLN A 66 6.70 -25.03 -4.51
C GLN A 66 6.93 -26.08 -5.61
N THR A 67 6.18 -25.99 -6.70
CA THR A 67 6.73 -26.35 -8.01
C THR A 67 7.51 -25.15 -8.51
N THR A 68 8.81 -25.13 -8.23
CA THR A 68 9.74 -24.18 -8.84
C THR A 68 9.65 -24.34 -10.36
N LYS A 69 8.83 -23.51 -11.01
CA LYS A 69 8.73 -23.38 -12.46
C LYS A 69 9.83 -22.47 -13.03
N ALA A 70 10.97 -22.34 -12.35
CA ALA A 70 12.11 -21.67 -12.95
C ALA A 70 12.59 -22.56 -14.12
N PRO A 71 12.61 -22.06 -15.36
CA PRO A 71 13.13 -22.82 -16.48
C PRO A 71 14.57 -23.20 -16.17
N ALA A 72 14.90 -24.48 -16.23
CA ALA A 72 16.28 -24.93 -16.19
C ALA A 72 16.95 -24.47 -17.48
N TYR A 73 17.52 -23.26 -17.49
CA TYR A 73 18.50 -22.87 -18.48
C TYR A 73 19.74 -23.74 -18.27
N ARG A 74 19.67 -24.99 -18.74
CA ARG A 74 20.84 -25.86 -18.86
C ARG A 74 21.78 -25.14 -19.83
N ARG A 75 22.90 -24.64 -19.31
CA ARG A 75 24.06 -24.26 -20.12
C ARG A 75 24.43 -25.48 -20.96
N GLY A 76 23.99 -25.50 -22.22
CA GLY A 76 24.49 -26.41 -23.22
C GLY A 76 25.96 -26.06 -23.45
N GLY A 77 26.82 -26.71 -22.68
CA GLY A 77 28.26 -26.64 -22.83
C GLY A 77 28.67 -27.10 -24.21
N GLN A 78 29.57 -26.31 -24.79
CA GLN A 78 30.53 -26.74 -25.79
C GLN A 78 31.19 -28.07 -25.39
N SER A 79 31.24 -29.03 -26.32
CA SER A 79 32.37 -29.93 -26.59
C SER A 79 31.96 -30.72 -27.84
N ARG A 80 32.55 -30.40 -29.01
CA ARG A 80 33.66 -31.15 -29.62
C ARG A 80 33.35 -32.63 -29.79
#